data_AF-A0A662BQX0-F1
#
_entry.id   AF-A0A662BQX0-F1
#
_cell.length_a   1.000
_cell.length_b   1.000
_cell.length_c   1.000
_cell.angle_alpha   90.00
_cell.angle_beta   90.00
_cell.angle_gamma   90.00
#
_symmetry.space_group_name_H-M   'P 1'
#
loop_
_entity.id
_entity.type
_entity.pdbx_description
1 polymer ?
#
loop_
_entity_poly.entity_id
_entity_poly.type
_entity_poly.pdbx_seq_one_letter_code
_entity_poly.pdbx_strand_id
1 'polypeptide(L)'
;QKADKKAVILGDMLELGDASQEEHQKVISAIENKFDTVILVGPEFLVAGSGEGMNIFPDTNEAYRWIEHNPLADTHILIKGSRGIALERLLSVL
;
A
#
# COMPACT_ATOMS: atom_id res chain seq x y z
N GLN A 1 20.66 1.04 11.23
CA GLN A 1 20.45 2.44 10.81
C GLN A 1 19.04 2.83 11.24
N LYS A 2 18.85 4.02 11.83
CA LYS A 2 17.52 4.54 12.18
C LYS A 2 17.09 5.41 11.00
N ALA A 3 16.13 4.95 10.21
CA ALA A 3 15.46 5.83 9.26
C ALA A 3 14.30 6.44 10.04
N ASP A 4 14.22 7.77 10.07
CA ASP A 4 13.21 8.49 10.85
C ASP A 4 11.81 8.38 10.23
N LYS A 5 11.72 8.11 8.93
CA LYS A 5 10.46 7.93 8.19
C LYS A 5 10.07 6.46 8.06
N LYS A 6 8.78 6.19 8.10
CA LYS A 6 8.19 4.86 7.92
C LYS A 6 7.13 4.89 6.83
N ALA A 7 7.24 3.98 5.88
CA ALA A 7 6.23 3.75 4.87
C ALA A 7 5.70 2.32 4.93
N VAL A 8 4.45 2.15 4.50
CA VAL A 8 3.83 0.85 4.29
C VAL A 8 3.24 0.77 2.89
N ILE A 9 3.49 -0.34 2.21
CA ILE A 9 2.96 -0.66 0.89
C ILE A 9 2.17 -1.97 1.01
N LEU A 10 0.86 -1.90 0.89
CA LEU A 10 -0.04 -3.05 1.00
C LEU A 10 -0.75 -3.33 -0.31
N GLY A 11 -0.81 -4.61 -0.68
CA GLY A 11 -1.53 -5.08 -1.85
C GLY A 11 -2.79 -5.84 -1.45
N ASP A 12 -3.79 -5.85 -2.31
CA ASP A 12 -5.07 -6.53 -2.07
C ASP A 12 -4.93 -7.97 -1.58
N MET A 13 -5.92 -8.35 -0.78
CA MET A 13 -6.11 -9.68 -0.24
C MET A 13 -7.14 -10.45 -1.10
N LEU A 14 -6.66 -11.12 -2.15
CA LEU A 14 -7.49 -11.70 -3.21
C LEU A 14 -8.40 -12.89 -2.81
N GLU A 15 -8.23 -13.48 -1.62
CA GLU A 15 -8.91 -14.73 -1.22
C GLU A 15 -9.97 -14.52 -0.11
N LEU A 16 -10.51 -13.31 0.02
CA LEU A 16 -11.45 -12.96 1.10
C LEU A 16 -12.94 -13.06 0.75
N GLY A 17 -13.29 -13.10 -0.55
CA GLY A 17 -14.69 -13.18 -0.99
C GLY A 17 -15.55 -12.04 -0.42
N ASP A 18 -16.72 -12.38 0.10
CA ASP A 18 -17.69 -11.41 0.64
C ASP A 18 -17.15 -10.58 1.82
N ALA A 19 -16.13 -11.08 2.52
CA ALA A 19 -15.48 -10.36 3.62
C ALA A 19 -14.45 -9.32 3.15
N SER A 20 -14.15 -9.26 1.84
CA SER A 20 -13.07 -8.43 1.30
C SER A 20 -13.19 -6.97 1.74
N GLN A 21 -14.35 -6.34 1.56
CA GLN A 21 -14.54 -4.93 1.89
C GLN A 21 -14.29 -4.64 3.37
N GLU A 22 -14.86 -5.45 4.27
CA GLU A 22 -14.73 -5.27 5.72
C GLU A 22 -13.28 -5.43 6.17
N GLU A 23 -12.58 -6.45 5.67
CA GLU A 23 -11.19 -6.72 6.05
C GLU A 23 -10.22 -5.64 5.53
N HIS A 24 -10.40 -5.15 4.31
CA HIS A 24 -9.58 -4.05 3.78
C HIS A 24 -9.81 -2.76 4.59
N GLN A 25 -11.05 -2.48 5.02
CA GLN A 25 -11.35 -1.35 5.92
C GLN A 25 -10.68 -1.51 7.28
N LYS A 26 -10.72 -2.71 7.88
CA LYS A 26 -10.00 -2.99 9.15
C LYS A 26 -8.50 -2.71 9.01
N VAL A 27 -7.90 -3.08 7.88
CA VAL A 27 -6.48 -2.79 7.60
C VAL A 27 -6.24 -1.29 7.52
N ILE A 28 -7.07 -0.55 6.77
CA ILE A 28 -6.98 0.91 6.66
C ILE A 28 -7.02 1.57 8.05
N SER A 29 -8.03 1.25 8.87
CA SER A 29 -8.14 1.79 10.23
C SER A 29 -6.97 1.37 11.14
N ALA A 30 -6.40 0.18 10.94
CA ALA A 30 -5.30 -0.31 11.76
C ALA A 30 -3.96 0.37 11.45
N ILE A 31 -3.78 0.91 10.24
CA ILE A 31 -2.53 1.57 9.81
C ILE A 31 -2.63 3.10 9.78
N GLU A 32 -3.84 3.64 9.87
CA GLU A 32 -4.09 5.07 9.94
C GLU A 32 -3.23 5.72 11.04
N ASN A 33 -2.58 6.84 10.70
CA ASN A 33 -1.70 7.61 11.59
C ASN A 33 -0.47 6.84 12.16
N LYS A 34 -0.12 5.66 11.65
CA LYS A 34 1.07 4.89 12.11
C LYS A 34 2.30 5.03 11.21
N PHE A 35 2.10 5.50 9.98
CA PHE A 35 3.12 5.60 8.94
C PHE A 35 3.09 7.00 8.34
N ASP A 36 4.26 7.51 7.94
CA ASP A 36 4.38 8.80 7.24
C ASP A 36 3.89 8.70 5.80
N THR A 37 3.94 7.50 5.22
CA THR A 37 3.44 7.24 3.87
C THR A 37 2.74 5.89 3.81
N VAL A 38 1.50 5.90 3.35
CA VAL A 38 0.69 4.70 3.13
C VAL A 38 0.42 4.58 1.64
N ILE A 39 0.78 3.43 1.06
CA ILE A 39 0.51 3.06 -0.33
C ILE A 39 -0.33 1.80 -0.32
N LEU A 40 -1.53 1.85 -0.90
CA LEU A 40 -2.44 0.72 -1.04
C LEU A 40 -2.63 0.40 -2.51
N VAL A 41 -2.57 -0.87 -2.89
CA VAL A 41 -2.52 -1.31 -4.28
C VAL A 41 -3.54 -2.40 -4.55
N GLY A 42 -4.49 -2.09 -5.42
CA GLY A 42 -5.46 -3.02 -5.96
C GLY A 42 -6.90 -2.48 -5.91
N PRO A 43 -7.81 -3.10 -6.69
CA PRO A 43 -9.21 -2.70 -6.77
C PRO A 43 -9.96 -2.82 -5.44
N GLU A 44 -9.65 -3.79 -4.58
CA GLU A 44 -10.36 -3.98 -3.32
C GLU A 44 -10.04 -2.86 -2.32
N PHE A 45 -8.77 -2.45 -2.20
CA PHE A 45 -8.41 -1.25 -1.45
C PHE A 45 -9.03 0.02 -2.02
N LEU A 46 -9.15 0.13 -3.35
CA LEU A 46 -9.80 1.27 -4.00
C LEU A 46 -11.29 1.37 -3.62
N VAL A 47 -11.98 0.23 -3.49
CA VAL A 47 -13.40 0.15 -3.10
C VAL A 47 -13.58 0.31 -1.58
N ALA A 48 -12.66 -0.22 -0.77
CA ALA A 48 -12.72 -0.16 0.69
C ALA A 48 -12.72 1.29 1.23
N GLY A 49 -12.16 2.23 0.45
CA GLY A 49 -12.22 3.66 0.71
C GLY A 49 -10.87 4.26 1.06
N SER A 50 -10.86 5.58 1.26
CA SER A 50 -9.66 6.37 1.55
C SER A 50 -9.65 6.90 2.98
N GLY A 51 -8.54 6.71 3.69
CA GLY A 51 -8.19 7.54 4.85
C GLY A 51 -7.43 8.80 4.40
N GLU A 52 -7.38 9.84 5.23
CA GLU A 52 -6.55 11.02 4.93
C GLU A 52 -5.07 10.62 4.81
N GLY A 53 -4.38 11.16 3.81
CA GLY A 53 -2.95 10.90 3.60
C GLY A 53 -2.58 9.53 3.04
N MET A 54 -3.54 8.75 2.52
CA MET A 54 -3.28 7.46 1.87
C MET A 54 -3.22 7.59 0.35
N ASN A 55 -2.22 6.96 -0.27
CA ASN A 55 -2.09 6.87 -1.73
C ASN A 55 -2.65 5.51 -2.18
N ILE A 56 -3.74 5.51 -2.93
CA ILE A 56 -4.42 4.27 -3.35
C ILE A 56 -4.33 4.16 -4.86
N PHE A 57 -3.88 3.01 -5.35
CA PHE A 57 -3.67 2.73 -6.76
C PHE A 57 -4.47 1.52 -7.20
N PRO A 58 -5.06 1.52 -8.41
CA PRO A 58 -5.81 0.38 -8.92
C PRO A 58 -4.90 -0.83 -9.20
N ASP A 59 -3.61 -0.59 -9.47
CA ASP A 59 -2.64 -1.63 -9.77
C ASP A 59 -1.20 -1.20 -9.48
N THR A 60 -0.30 -2.19 -9.52
CA THR A 60 1.13 -2.01 -9.20
C THR A 60 1.87 -1.10 -10.19
N ASN A 61 1.41 -0.95 -11.44
CA ASN A 61 2.05 -0.03 -12.39
C ASN A 61 1.80 1.42 -12.02
N GLU A 62 0.58 1.75 -11.60
CA GLU A 62 0.25 3.10 -11.18
C GLU A 62 0.98 3.46 -9.87
N ALA A 63 1.05 2.52 -8.92
CA ALA A 63 1.88 2.68 -7.73
C ALA A 63 3.36 2.87 -8.07
N TYR A 64 3.89 2.07 -9.01
CA TYR A 64 5.28 2.18 -9.49
C TYR A 64 5.57 3.58 -10.03
N ARG A 65 4.73 4.08 -10.94
CA ARG A 65 4.90 5.42 -11.53
C ARG A 65 4.85 6.50 -10.46
N TRP A 66 3.97 6.37 -9.48
CA TRP A 66 3.89 7.34 -8.40
C TRP A 66 5.18 7.37 -7.56
N ILE A 67 5.75 6.20 -7.24
CA ILE A 67 7.00 6.09 -6.48
C ILE A 67 8.19 6.66 -7.27
N GLU A 68 8.24 6.46 -8.59
CA GLU A 68 9.26 7.11 -9.44
C GLU A 68 9.22 8.63 -9.35
N HIS A 69 8.03 9.22 -9.27
CA HIS A 69 7.86 10.67 -9.13
C HIS A 69 7.95 11.16 -7.69
N ASN A 70 7.81 10.27 -6.70
CA ASN A 70 7.84 10.57 -5.27
C ASN A 70 8.76 9.58 -4.52
N PRO A 71 10.10 9.69 -4.69
CA PRO A 71 11.03 8.72 -4.11
C PRO A 71 10.96 8.67 -2.57
N LEU A 72 10.90 7.45 -2.03
CA LEU A 72 10.82 7.20 -0.58
C LEU A 72 12.21 7.16 0.07
N ALA A 73 12.99 8.24 -0.07
CA ALA A 73 14.34 8.33 0.49
C ALA A 73 14.35 8.27 2.04
N ASP A 74 15.39 7.65 2.61
CA ASP A 74 15.62 7.53 4.05
C ASP A 74 14.39 7.01 4.84
N THR A 75 13.70 6.03 4.25
CA THR A 75 12.43 5.50 4.77
C THR A 75 12.52 4.00 5.03
N HIS A 76 12.05 3.54 6.19
CA HIS A 76 11.81 2.11 6.42
C HIS A 76 10.50 1.70 5.78
N ILE A 77 10.55 0.80 4.80
CA ILE A 77 9.39 0.39 4.01
C ILE A 77 8.98 -1.03 4.41
N LEU A 78 7.74 -1.19 4.87
CA LEU A 78 7.09 -2.50 5.00
C LEU A 78 6.29 -2.76 3.72
N ILE A 79 6.59 -3.85 3.01
CA ILE A 79 5.85 -4.26 1.81
C ILE A 79 5.17 -5.62 2.05
N LYS A 80 3.88 -5.71 1.75
CA LYS A 80 3.11 -6.97 1.89
C LYS A 80 1.92 -7.00 0.94
N GLY A 81 1.71 -8.11 0.24
CA GLY A 81 0.54 -8.30 -0.61
C GLY A 81 0.42 -9.74 -1.11
N SER A 82 -0.72 -10.09 -1.71
CA SER A 82 -0.87 -11.37 -2.40
C SER A 82 0.07 -11.44 -3.61
N ARG A 83 0.53 -12.65 -3.96
CA ARG A 83 1.38 -12.87 -5.15
C ARG A 83 0.71 -12.37 -6.43
N GLY A 84 -0.61 -12.43 -6.51
CA GLY A 84 -1.37 -11.94 -7.66
C GLY A 84 -1.28 -10.43 -7.89
N ILE A 85 -0.85 -9.65 -6.88
CA ILE A 85 -0.66 -8.19 -6.97
C ILE A 85 0.72 -7.85 -7.56
N ALA A 86 1.68 -8.77 -7.47
CA ALA A 86 3.04 -8.61 -7.99
C ALA A 86 3.78 -7.36 -7.46
N LEU A 87 3.64 -7.06 -6.16
CA LEU A 87 4.28 -5.90 -5.51
C LEU A 87 5.82 -5.92 -5.57
N GLU A 88 6.43 -7.08 -5.79
CA GLU A 88 7.89 -7.20 -5.97
C GLU A 88 8.43 -6.32 -7.10
N ARG A 89 7.59 -5.92 -8.05
CA ARG A 89 7.94 -5.00 -9.14
C ARG A 89 8.35 -3.62 -8.63
N LEU A 90 7.80 -3.20 -7.49
CA LEU A 90 8.11 -1.91 -6.86
C LEU A 90 9.54 -1.87 -6.31
N LEU A 91 10.17 -3.02 -6.03
CA LEU A 91 11.52 -3.07 -5.46
C LEU A 91 12.59 -2.41 -6.35
N SER A 92 12.32 -2.23 -7.65
CA SER A 92 13.24 -1.57 -8.57
C SER A 92 13.24 -0.03 -8.48
N VAL A 93 12.26 0.55 -7.79
CA VAL A 93 12.10 2.01 -7.60
C VAL A 93 12.10 2.43 -6.12
N LEU A 94 12.35 1.49 -5.20
CA LEU A 94 12.42 1.70 -3.76
C LEU A 94 13.85 1.75 -3.23
#